data_AF-A0A1J5PTG5-F1
#
_entry.id   AF-A0A1J5PTG5-F1
#
_cell.length_a   1.000
_cell.length_b   1.000
_cell.length_c   1.000
_cell.angle_alpha   90.00
_cell.angle_beta   90.00
_cell.angle_gamma   90.00
#
_symmetry.space_group_name_H-M   'P 1'
#
loop_
_entity.id
_entity.type
_entity.pdbx_description
1 polymer ?
#
loop_
_entity_poly.entity_id
_entity_poly.type
_entity_poly.pdbx_seq_one_letter_code
_entity_poly.pdbx_strand_id
1 'polypeptide(L)' 'MADTLYRAAYDLMAQVTEPGPFRLIGVGLSDLTPAAKADRTADLLDPNAARRADAERATDKIREKFGPDAIVKGRALR' A
#
# COMPACT_ATOMS: atom_id res chain seq x y z
N MET A 1 0.37 5.45 1.01
CA MET A 1 -1.01 5.07 0.59
C MET A 1 -1.05 3.75 -0.17
N ALA A 2 0.00 3.36 -0.89
CA ALA A 2 0.03 2.10 -1.62
C ALA A 2 -0.05 0.87 -0.69
N ASP A 3 0.43 1.00 0.55
CA ASP A 3 0.30 -0.07 1.56
C ASP A 3 -1.16 -0.34 1.94
N THR A 4 -1.94 0.71 2.22
CA THR A 4 -3.36 0.62 2.56
C THR A 4 -4.16 -0.06 1.46
N LEU A 5 -3.98 0.39 0.22
CA LEU A 5 -4.66 -0.18 -0.95
C LEU A 5 -4.32 -1.66 -1.12
N TYR A 6 -3.03 -2.00 -1.02
CA TYR A 6 -2.56 -3.37 -1.15
C TYR A 6 -3.18 -4.28 -0.09
N ARG A 7 -3.18 -3.89 1.19
CA ARG A 7 -3.73 -4.73 2.26
C ARG A 7 -5.22 -4.95 2.10
N ALA A 8 -5.98 -3.89 1.87
CA ALA A 8 -7.42 -4.00 1.66
C ALA A 8 -7.76 -4.91 0.47
N ALA A 9 -7.05 -4.76 -0.65
CA ALA A 9 -7.28 -5.60 -1.83
C ALA A 9 -6.78 -7.04 -1.63
N TYR A 10 -5.62 -7.23 -1.00
CA TYR A 10 -5.02 -8.55 -0.77
C TYR A 10 -5.87 -9.39 0.17
N ASP A 11 -6.36 -8.82 1.27
CA ASP A 11 -7.20 -9.54 2.24
C ASP A 11 -8.54 -9.97 1.62
N LEU A 12 -9.08 -9.19 0.69
CA LEU A 12 -10.25 -9.57 -0.11
C LEU A 12 -9.92 -10.68 -1.11
N MET A 13 -8.80 -10.53 -1.84
CA MET A 13 -8.39 -11.51 -2.84
C MET A 13 -8.03 -12.87 -2.20
N ALA A 14 -7.46 -12.88 -1.00
CA ALA A 14 -7.10 -14.08 -0.26
C ALA A 14 -8.29 -14.97 0.10
N GLN A 15 -9.51 -14.41 0.09
CA GLN A 15 -10.74 -15.17 0.35
C GLN A 15 -11.25 -15.92 -0.88
N VAL A 16 -10.71 -15.61 -2.06
CA VAL A 16 -11.13 -16.22 -3.32
C VAL A 16 -10.56 -17.64 -3.40
N THR A 17 -11.44 -18.64 -3.36
CA THR A 17 -11.06 -20.06 -3.27
C THR A 17 -10.63 -20.67 -4.61
N GLU A 18 -11.21 -20.18 -5.72
CA GLU A 18 -10.88 -20.66 -7.06
C GLU A 18 -10.04 -19.62 -7.81
N PRO A 19 -8.91 -20.01 -8.43
CA PRO A 19 -7.97 -19.06 -9.05
C PRO A 19 -8.43 -18.48 -10.40
N GLY A 20 -9.72 -18.51 -10.72
CA GLY A 20 -10.31 -17.94 -11.94
C GLY A 20 -10.55 -18.97 -13.05
N PRO A 21 -10.90 -18.51 -14.27
CA PRO A 21 -10.46 -17.25 -14.86
C PRO A 21 -11.28 -16.01 -14.47
N PHE A 22 -10.59 -14.91 -14.19
CA PHE A 22 -11.21 -13.61 -13.94
C PHE A 22 -11.12 -12.73 -15.20
N ARG A 23 -12.24 -12.14 -15.61
CA ARG A 23 -12.28 -11.18 -16.73
C ARG A 23 -11.97 -9.75 -16.30
N LEU A 24 -12.23 -9.41 -15.03
CA LEU A 24 -11.99 -8.09 -14.47
C LEU A 24 -11.64 -8.22 -12.99
N ILE A 25 -10.55 -7.56 -12.59
CA ILE A 25 -10.19 -7.33 -11.20
C ILE A 25 -9.81 -5.85 -11.11
N GLY A 26 -10.38 -5.13 -10.16
CA GLY A 26 -10.11 -3.72 -9.98
C GLY A 26 -10.30 -3.31 -8.53
N VAL A 27 -9.61 -2.25 -8.13
CA VAL A 27 -9.79 -1.64 -6.82
C VAL A 27 -10.20 -0.19 -7.03
N GLY A 28 -11.38 0.15 -6.54
CA GLY A 28 -11.90 1.53 -6.58
C GLY A 28 -11.37 2.34 -5.41
N LEU A 29 -11.04 3.61 -5.68
CA LEU A 29 -10.63 4.59 -4.68
C LEU A 29 -11.66 5.71 -4.66
N SER A 30 -11.98 6.20 -3.47
CA SER A 30 -12.81 7.37 -3.23
C SER A 30 -12.17 8.24 -2.15
N ASP A 31 -12.73 9.43 -1.90
CA ASP A 31 -12.28 10.35 -0.84
C ASP A 31 -10.79 10.73 -0.91
N LEU A 32 -10.28 10.91 -2.13
CA LEU A 32 -8.93 11.39 -2.34
C LEU A 32 -8.82 12.84 -1.83
N THR A 33 -7.87 13.07 -0.92
CA THR A 33 -7.61 14.39 -0.35
C THR A 33 -6.16 14.80 -0.57
N PRO A 34 -5.85 16.11 -0.50
CA PRO A 34 -4.47 16.58 -0.56
C PRO A 34 -3.61 15.92 0.53
N ALA A 35 -2.33 15.62 0.22
CA ALA A 35 -1.41 14.96 1.14
C ALA A 35 -1.29 15.67 2.50
N ALA A 36 -1.35 17.01 2.53
CA ALA A 36 -1.33 17.81 3.77
C ALA A 36 -2.58 17.61 4.67
N LYS A 37 -3.62 16.96 4.15
CA LYS A 37 -4.85 16.60 4.87
C LYS A 37 -4.96 15.10 5.14
N ALA A 38 -4.08 14.28 4.57
CA ALA A 38 -4.03 12.85 4.83
C ALA A 38 -3.46 12.55 6.22
N ASP A 39 -3.80 11.38 6.77
CA ASP A 39 -3.19 10.80 7.98
C ASP A 39 -3.19 11.72 9.22
N ARG A 40 -4.17 12.63 9.32
CA ARG A 40 -4.29 13.60 10.43
C ARG A 40 -4.57 12.96 11.79
N THR A 41 -5.14 11.77 11.78
CA THR A 41 -5.42 10.98 12.97
C THR A 41 -4.69 9.66 12.85
N ALA A 42 -4.00 9.25 13.92
CA ALA A 42 -3.37 7.95 13.97
C ALA A 42 -4.43 6.85 13.83
N ASP A 43 -4.09 5.78 13.12
CA ASP A 43 -4.93 4.58 13.06
C ASP A 43 -4.99 3.97 14.46
N LEU A 44 -6.16 4.06 15.10
CA LEU A 44 -6.38 3.58 16.46
C LEU A 44 -6.48 2.05 16.53
N LEU A 45 -6.71 1.39 15.39
CA LEU A 45 -6.92 -0.06 15.31
C LEU A 45 -5.67 -0.80 14.85
N ASP A 46 -4.72 -0.11 14.21
CA ASP A 46 -3.43 -0.68 13.81
C ASP A 46 -2.25 0.11 14.41
N PRO A 47 -1.69 -0.37 15.54
CA PRO A 47 -0.53 0.25 16.20
C PRO A 47 0.73 0.34 15.31
N ASN A 48 0.81 -0.45 14.24
CA ASN A 48 1.95 -0.49 13.33
C ASN A 48 1.74 0.38 12.07
N ALA A 49 0.59 1.03 11.90
CA ALA A 49 0.29 1.85 10.73
C ALA A 49 1.32 2.96 10.52
N ALA A 50 1.68 3.68 11.59
CA ALA A 50 2.65 4.78 11.53
C ALA A 50 4.03 4.29 11.03
N ARG A 51 4.54 3.18 11.57
CA ARG A 51 5.83 2.60 11.16
C ARG A 51 5.84 2.22 9.68
N ARG A 52 4.74 1.68 9.16
CA ARG A 52 4.64 1.32 7.74
C ARG A 52 4.58 2.54 6.83
N ALA A 53 3.85 3.58 7.24
CA ALA A 53 3.81 4.85 6.52
C ALA A 53 5.21 5.51 6.47
N ASP A 54 5.97 5.45 7.57
CA ASP A 54 7.36 5.92 7.59
C ASP A 54 8.27 5.10 6.66
N ALA A 55 8.12 3.78 6.63
CA ALA A 55 8.88 2.93 5.72
C ALA A 55 8.55 3.22 4.24
N GLU A 56 7.27 3.48 3.91
CA GLU A 56 6.85 3.90 2.57
C GLU A 56 7.51 5.23 2.19
N ARG A 57 7.45 6.24 3.06
CA ARG A 57 8.11 7.54 2.84
C ARG A 57 9.63 7.42 2.70
N ALA A 58 10.26 6.55 3.49
CA ALA A 58 11.70 6.30 3.38
C ALA A 58 12.06 5.66 2.03
N THR A 59 11.25 4.71 1.56
CA THR A 59 11.40 4.09 0.24
C THR A 59 11.31 5.13 -0.88
N ASP A 60 10.34 6.03 -0.80
CA ASP A 60 10.13 7.08 -1.80
C ASP A 60 11.32 8.05 -1.85
N LYS A 61 11.84 8.48 -0.68
CA LYS A 61 13.05 9.33 -0.60
C LYS A 61 14.29 8.65 -1.18
N ILE A 62 14.45 7.34 -0.96
CA ILE A 62 15.57 6.58 -1.54
C ILE A 62 15.44 6.57 -3.06
N ARG A 63 14.24 6.33 -3.59
CA ARG A 63 14.00 6.32 -5.04
C ARG A 63 14.21 7.67 -5.69
N GLU A 64 13.78 8.74 -5.04
CA GLU A 64 14.01 10.11 -5.49
C GLU A 64 15.51 10.40 -5.62
N LYS A 65 16.32 9.92 -4.68
CA LYS A 65 17.77 10.18 -4.64
C LYS A 65 18.60 9.25 -5.53
N PHE A 66 18.23 7.99 -5.64
CA PHE A 66 19.08 6.94 -6.22
C PHE A 66 18.46 6.24 -7.44
N GLY A 67 17.25 6.65 -7.84
CA GLY A 67 16.52 6.07 -8.95
C GLY A 67 15.49 5.02 -8.52
N PRO A 68 14.53 4.70 -9.41
CA PRO A 68 13.35 3.88 -9.09
C PRO A 68 13.70 2.46 -8.64
N ASP A 69 14.79 1.89 -9.16
CA ASP A 69 15.23 0.52 -8.89
C ASP A 69 16.17 0.39 -7.68
N ALA A 70 16.48 1.51 -7.01
CA ALA A 70 17.42 1.53 -5.89
C ALA A 70 16.92 0.77 -4.64
N ILE A 71 15.62 0.53 -4.54
CA ILE A 71 15.02 -0.21 -3.44
C ILE A 71 13.76 -0.95 -3.87
N VAL A 72 13.69 -2.22 -3.46
CA VAL A 72 12.58 -3.13 -3.73
C VAL A 72 12.00 -3.60 -2.39
N LYS A 73 10.67 -3.64 -2.27
CA LYS A 73 10.04 -4.22 -1.07
C LYS A 73 10.26 -5.73 -1.07
N GLY A 74 10.70 -6.29 0.05
CA GLY A 74 11.03 -7.73 0.15
C GLY A 74 9.91 -8.69 -0.29
N ARG A 75 8.63 -8.29 -0.19
CA ARG A 75 7.50 -9.08 -0.72
C ARG A 75 7.53 -9.30 -2.24
N ALA A 76 8.25 -8.47 -3.00
CA ALA A 76 8.40 -8.63 -4.43
C ALA A 76 9.53 -9.62 -4.81
N LEU A 77 10.26 -10.14 -3.82
CA LEU A 77 11.33 -11.13 -4.00
C LEU A 77 10.86 -12.57 -3.74
N ARG A 78 9.57 -12.78 -3.50
CA ARG A 78 8.98 -14.09 -3.23
C ARG A 78 8.33 -14.68 -4.46
#